data_AF-A0A357Z1X3-F1
#
_entry.id   AF-A0A357Z1X3-F1
#
_cell.length_a   1.000
_cell.length_b   1.000
_cell.length_c   1.000
_cell.angle_alpha   90.00
_cell.angle_beta   90.00
_cell.angle_gamma   90.00
#
_symmetry.space_group_name_H-M   'P 1'
#
loop_
_entity.id
_entity.type
_entity.pdbx_description
1 polymer ?
#
loop_
_entity_poly.entity_id
_entity_poly.type
_entity_poly.pdbx_seq_one_letter_code
_entity_poly.pdbx_strand_id
1 'polypeptide(L)' 'MDYSKYRDFPFPSDLSGEERKARDFFLALPDGEQLRMLHGCLSYKEFFGRVTRRMGQAESIRRHSPA' A
#
# COMPACT_ATOMS: atom_id res chain seq x y z
N MET A 1 17.52 -7.50 16.18
CA MET A 1 16.66 -8.34 15.32
C MET A 1 17.25 -8.31 13.92
N ASP A 2 17.49 -9.47 13.30
CA ASP A 2 18.01 -9.55 11.93
C ASP A 2 16.85 -9.52 10.94
N TYR A 3 16.68 -8.38 10.26
CA TYR A 3 15.62 -8.16 9.27
C TYR A 3 16.09 -8.48 7.84
N SER A 4 17.25 -9.10 7.67
CA SER A 4 17.87 -9.44 6.40
C SER A 4 17.02 -10.38 5.52
N LYS A 5 16.04 -11.05 6.13
CA LYS A 5 15.02 -11.90 5.48
C LYS A 5 13.83 -11.10 4.92
N TYR A 6 13.66 -9.86 5.37
CA TYR A 6 12.63 -8.91 4.94
C TYR A 6 13.21 -7.90 3.95
N ARG A 7 14.09 -8.37 3.07
CA ARG A 7 14.75 -7.53 2.05
C ARG A 7 13.74 -6.85 1.11
N ASP A 8 12.52 -7.39 1.08
CA ASP A 8 11.38 -6.96 0.28
C ASP A 8 10.17 -6.60 1.16
N PHE A 9 10.39 -5.84 2.24
CA PHE A 9 9.30 -5.28 3.02
C PHE A 9 9.03 -3.83 2.58
N PRO A 10 7.76 -3.39 2.45
CA PRO A 10 6.52 -4.11 2.72
C PRO A 10 5.93 -4.88 1.51
N PHE A 11 6.61 -4.88 0.36
CA PHE A 11 6.16 -5.56 -0.86
C PHE A 11 7.22 -6.55 -1.36
N PRO A 12 6.85 -7.80 -1.70
CA PRO A 12 7.78 -8.79 -2.25
C PRO A 12 8.48 -8.27 -3.52
N SER A 13 9.68 -8.79 -3.82
CA SER A 13 10.44 -8.41 -5.02
C SER A 13 9.70 -8.74 -6.32
N ASP A 14 8.97 -9.86 -6.32
CA ASP A 14 8.19 -10.33 -7.47
C ASP A 14 6.73 -9.89 -7.30
N LEU A 15 6.37 -8.76 -7.91
CA LEU A 15 5.01 -8.21 -7.87
C LEU A 15 4.31 -8.41 -9.20
N SER A 16 3.05 -8.82 -9.15
CA SER A 16 2.15 -8.79 -10.29
C SER A 16 1.78 -7.33 -10.68
N GLY A 17 1.11 -7.15 -11.83
CA GLY A 17 0.76 -5.82 -12.33
C GLY A 17 -0.11 -4.99 -11.38
N GLU A 18 -1.04 -5.62 -10.65
CA GLU A 18 -1.88 -4.93 -9.67
C GLU A 18 -1.11 -4.62 -8.38
N GLU A 19 -0.22 -5.52 -7.95
CA GLU A 19 0.63 -5.31 -6.78
C GLU A 19 1.65 -4.21 -6.98
N ARG A 20 2.19 -4.05 -8.19
CA ARG A 20 3.03 -2.90 -8.55
C ARG A 20 2.28 -1.58 -8.39
N LYS A 21 1.03 -1.49 -8.88
CA LYS A 21 0.21 -0.29 -8.73
C LYS A 21 -0.06 0.05 -7.27
N ALA A 22 -0.38 -0.96 -6.45
CA ALA A 22 -0.56 -0.79 -5.02
C ALA A 22 0.72 -0.31 -4.33
N ARG A 23 1.89 -0.88 -4.69
CA ARG A 23 3.20 -0.42 -4.21
C ARG A 23 3.45 1.04 -4.56
N ASP A 24 3.31 1.40 -5.82
CA ASP A 24 3.59 2.77 -6.28
C ASP A 24 2.62 3.77 -5.63
N PHE A 25 1.35 3.40 -5.45
CA PHE A 25 0.38 4.19 -4.69
C PHE A 25 0.81 4.35 -3.23
N PHE A 26 1.16 3.25 -2.55
CA PHE A 26 1.61 3.29 -1.15
C PHE A 26 2.86 4.15 -0.97
N LEU A 27 3.85 4.01 -1.84
CA LEU A 27 5.08 4.80 -1.81
C LEU A 27 4.85 6.29 -2.08
N ALA A 28 3.77 6.65 -2.78
CA ALA A 28 3.38 8.03 -3.02
C ALA A 28 2.61 8.69 -1.85
N LEU A 29 2.21 7.92 -0.83
CA LEU A 29 1.54 8.46 0.35
C LEU A 29 2.52 9.14 1.30
N PRO A 30 2.08 10.13 2.09
CA PRO A 30 2.88 10.70 3.16
C PRO A 30 3.29 9.65 4.20
N ASP A 31 4.45 9.83 4.83
CA ASP A 31 5.01 8.86 5.79
C ASP A 31 4.02 8.49 6.91
N GLY A 32 3.28 9.47 7.44
CA GLY A 32 2.28 9.23 8.49
C GLY A 32 1.13 8.34 8.03
N GLU A 33 0.76 8.38 6.75
CA GLU A 33 -0.28 7.52 6.19
C GLU A 33 0.27 6.13 5.86
N GLN A 34 1.52 6.04 5.38
CA GLN A 34 2.23 4.77 5.22
C GLN A 34 2.34 4.02 6.55
N LEU A 35 2.77 4.70 7.62
CA LEU A 35 2.86 4.13 8.97
C LEU A 35 1.50 3.66 9.47
N ARG A 36 0.44 4.46 9.26
CA ARG A 36 -0.93 4.07 9.65
C ARG A 36 -1.40 2.81 8.93
N MET A 37 -1.05 2.65 7.66
CA MET A 37 -1.41 1.46 6.89
C MET A 37 -0.68 0.21 7.38
N LEU A 38 0.60 0.33 7.72
CA LEU A 38 1.42 -0.74 8.28
C LEU A 38 1.03 -1.09 9.72
N HIS A 39 0.56 -0.11 10.49
CA HIS A 39 0.24 -0.30 11.90
C HIS A 39 -0.88 -1.32 12.11
N GLY A 40 -0.59 -2.34 12.92
CA GLY A 40 -1.53 -3.41 13.23
C GLY A 40 -1.87 -4.34 12.06
N CYS A 41 -1.07 -4.36 10.98
CA CYS A 41 -1.13 -5.42 9.98
C CYS A 41 -0.38 -6.65 10.49
N LEU A 42 -1.02 -7.81 10.44
CA LEU A 42 -0.43 -9.08 10.85
C LEU A 42 0.03 -9.93 9.66
N SER A 43 -0.33 -9.52 8.44
CA SER A 43 0.00 -10.24 7.21
C SER A 43 0.09 -9.31 5.99
N TYR A 44 0.84 -9.73 4.96
CA TYR A 44 0.90 -9.02 3.68
C TYR A 44 -0.46 -8.91 3.00
N LYS A 45 -1.30 -9.96 3.07
CA LYS A 45 -2.65 -9.94 2.49
C LYS A 45 -3.52 -8.83 3.11
N GLU A 46 -3.45 -8.65 4.42
CA GLU A 46 -4.16 -7.56 5.10
C GLU A 46 -3.63 -6.19 4.70
N PHE A 47 -2.31 -6.03 4.65
CA PHE A 47 -1.66 -4.81 4.20
C PHE A 47 -2.06 -4.46 2.77
N PHE A 48 -1.90 -5.41 1.84
CA PHE A 48 -2.26 -5.25 0.44
C PHE A 48 -3.73 -4.87 0.26
N GLY A 49 -4.64 -5.55 0.98
CA GLY A 49 -6.07 -5.21 0.98
C GLY A 49 -6.39 -3.80 1.49
N ARG A 50 -5.65 -3.29 2.47
CA ARG A 50 -5.80 -1.90 2.94
C ARG A 50 -5.35 -0.90 1.88
N VAL A 51 -4.22 -1.15 1.25
CA VAL A 51 -3.64 -0.29 0.21
C VAL A 51 -4.57 -0.22 -1.00
N THR A 52 -5.03 -1.37 -1.51
CA THR A 52 -5.94 -1.40 -2.68
C THR A 52 -7.29 -0.77 -2.37
N ARG A 53 -7.84 -0.99 -1.17
CA ARG A 53 -9.08 -0.31 -0.73
C ARG A 53 -8.92 1.20 -0.70
N ARG A 54 -7.81 1.71 -0.16
CA ARG A 54 -7.54 3.15 -0.11
C ARG A 54 -7.34 3.72 -1.51
N MET A 55 -6.63 3.00 -2.38
CA MET A 55 -6.43 3.38 -3.78
C MET A 55 -7.77 3.56 -4.49
N GLY A 56 -8.69 2.59 -4.39
CA GLY A 56 -10.04 2.69 -4.96
C GLY A 56 -10.87 3.85 -4.39
N GLN A 57 -10.71 4.17 -3.10
CA GLN A 57 -11.34 5.36 -2.49
C GLN A 57 -10.76 6.66 -3.05
N ALA A 58 -9.44 6.75 -3.23
CA ALA A 58 -8.78 7.93 -3.79
C ALA A 58 -9.21 8.18 -5.25
N GLU A 59 -9.35 7.10 -6.04
CA GLU A 59 -9.88 7.18 -7.41
C GLU A 59 -11.35 7.62 -7.44
N SER A 60 -12.16 7.17 -6.49
CA SER A 60 -13.57 7.55 -6.39
C SER A 60 -13.74 9.03 -6.01
N ILE A 61 -12.89 9.57 -5.14
CA ILE A 61 -12.88 11.00 -4.77
C ILE A 61 -12.51 11.86 -5.98
N ARG A 62 -11.50 11.46 -6.78
CA ARG A 62 -11.11 12.20 -7.99
C ARG A 62 -12.21 12.28 -9.05
N ARG A 63 -13.17 11.35 -9.07
CA ARG A 63 -14.31 11.35 -10.00
C ARG A 63 -15.52 12.16 -9.50
N HIS A 64 -15.46 12.71 -8.28
CA HIS A 64 -16.59 13.41 -7.66
C HIS A 64 -16.29 14.87 -7.27
N SER A 65 -15.18 15.45 -7.74
CA SER A 65 -14.97 16.90 -7.71
C SER A 65 -15.50 17.52 -9.00
N PRO A 66 -16.71 18.15 -9.02
CA PRO A 66 -17.03 19.11 -10.06
C PRO A 66 -16.13 20.35 -9.87
N ALA A 67 -15.59 20.83 -10.98
CA ALA A 67 -14.88 22.10 -11.07
C ALA A 67 -15.81 23.29 -10.85
#